data_AF-A0A199VYT9-F1
#
_entry.id   AF-A0A199VYT9-F1
#
_cell.length_a   1.000
_cell.length_b   1.000
_cell.length_c   1.000
_cell.angle_alpha   90.00
_cell.angle_beta   90.00
_cell.angle_gamma   90.00
#
_symmetry.space_group_name_H-M   'P 1'
#
loop_
_entity.id
_entity.type
_entity.pdbx_description
1 polymer ?
#
loop_
_entity_poly.entity_id
_entity_poly.type
_entity_poly.pdbx_seq_one_letter_code
_entity_poly.pdbx_strand_id
1 'polypeptide(L)'
;MEQCICKVVDVVISPLVSLVTEHLTYLLKAEDNLDELKKVAAELAARRKDVDERIQSGRRTTGGTATNEVSEWLQGADRIVAEAEALHRRYSERTRCLRGCSVEFWSSYAVGKTAAKMIPDARREFDRGVFEQVVIVLAARHSNLSTMMR
;
A
#
# COMPACT_ATOMS: atom_id res chain seq x y z
N MET A 1 44.14 13.73 35.54
CA MET A 1 43.40 12.58 34.97
C MET A 1 41.99 12.97 34.55
N GLU A 2 41.24 13.74 35.33
CA GLU A 2 39.84 14.14 35.02
C GLU A 2 39.68 14.94 33.71
N GLN A 3 40.57 15.89 33.39
CA GLN A 3 40.54 16.64 32.13
C GLN A 3 40.79 15.79 30.87
N CYS A 4 41.56 14.70 30.97
CA CYS A 4 41.80 13.79 29.84
C CYS A 4 40.58 12.89 29.57
N ILE A 5 39.82 12.56 30.61
CA ILE A 5 38.62 11.72 30.51
C ILE A 5 37.50 12.47 29.80
N CYS A 6 37.26 13.76 30.12
CA CYS A 6 36.25 14.58 29.43
C CYS A 6 36.52 14.75 27.93
N LYS A 7 37.78 14.97 27.53
CA LYS A 7 38.13 15.11 26.10
C LYS A 7 37.98 13.81 25.32
N VAL A 8 38.29 12.67 25.93
CA VAL A 8 38.10 11.34 25.29
C VAL A 8 36.61 11.03 25.17
N VAL A 9 35.82 11.37 26.18
CA VAL A 9 34.35 11.28 26.14
C VAL A 9 33.80 12.17 25.02
N ASP A 10 34.16 13.44 24.92
CA ASP A 10 33.62 14.33 23.90
C ASP A 10 34.05 13.98 22.48
N VAL A 11 35.32 13.60 22.27
CA VAL A 11 35.88 13.32 20.93
C VAL A 11 35.43 11.97 20.40
N VAL A 12 35.25 10.96 21.26
CA VAL A 12 34.93 9.59 20.82
C VAL A 12 33.45 9.26 21.01
N ILE A 13 32.83 9.71 22.10
CA ILE A 13 31.42 9.38 22.41
C ILE A 13 30.47 10.24 21.59
N SER A 14 30.75 11.53 21.35
CA SER A 14 29.83 12.38 20.55
C SER A 14 29.62 11.89 19.11
N PRO A 15 30.67 11.54 18.33
CA PRO A 15 30.48 11.03 16.98
C PRO A 15 29.76 9.69 16.93
N LEU A 16 29.99 8.81 17.92
CA LEU A 16 29.31 7.52 18.03
C LEU A 16 27.83 7.71 18.38
N VAL A 17 27.52 8.61 19.31
CA VAL A 17 26.13 8.96 19.66
C VAL A 17 25.41 9.59 18.48
N SER A 18 26.06 10.47 17.71
CA SER A 18 25.44 11.07 16.53
C SER A 18 25.15 10.02 15.45
N LEU A 19 26.10 9.10 15.20
CA LEU A 19 25.91 8.01 14.23
C LEU A 19 24.77 7.07 14.64
N VAL A 20 24.72 6.68 15.92
CA VAL A 20 23.64 5.82 16.44
C VAL A 20 22.29 6.55 16.38
N THR A 21 22.23 7.82 16.73
CA THR A 21 21.00 8.62 16.70
C THR A 21 20.47 8.79 15.27
N GLU A 22 21.36 9.08 14.32
CA GLU A 22 21.00 9.16 12.91
C GLU A 22 20.47 7.82 12.41
N HIS A 23 21.17 6.72 12.71
CA HIS A 23 20.75 5.36 12.32
C HIS A 23 19.40 4.96 12.92
N LEU A 24 19.15 5.26 14.21
CA LEU A 24 17.87 5.03 14.85
C LEU A 24 16.76 5.87 14.20
N THR A 25 17.03 7.13 13.87
CA THR A 25 16.07 8.00 13.18
C THR A 25 15.68 7.45 11.81
N TYR A 26 16.61 6.84 11.08
CA TYR A 26 16.31 6.19 9.79
C TYR A 26 15.46 4.93 9.94
N LEU A 27 15.72 4.12 10.96
CA LEU A 27 14.91 2.92 11.24
C LEU A 27 13.49 3.31 11.62
N LEU A 28 13.32 4.31 12.49
CA LEU A 28 12.00 4.86 12.85
C LEU A 28 11.24 5.36 11.61
N LYS A 29 11.90 6.11 10.71
CA LYS A 29 11.28 6.53 9.45
C LYS A 29 10.87 5.36 8.55
N ALA A 30 11.62 4.26 8.55
CA ALA A 30 11.26 3.07 7.77
C ALA A 30 10.02 2.37 8.35
N GLU A 31 9.91 2.31 9.68
CA GLU A 31 8.73 1.80 10.39
C GLU A 31 7.51 2.69 10.15
N ASP A 32 7.64 4.01 10.31
CA ASP A 32 6.58 4.99 10.07
C ASP A 32 6.01 4.85 8.63
N ASN A 33 6.89 4.74 7.63
CA ASN A 33 6.48 4.57 6.24
C ASN A 33 5.76 3.24 6.00
N LEU A 34 6.17 2.17 6.68
CA LEU A 34 5.51 0.86 6.56
C LEU A 34 4.13 0.87 7.21
N ASP A 35 4.00 1.50 8.37
CA ASP A 35 2.72 1.63 9.08
C ASP A 35 1.76 2.54 8.30
N GLU A 36 2.25 3.64 7.74
CA GLU A 36 1.44 4.48 6.85
C GLU A 36 1.00 3.72 5.60
N LEU A 37 1.90 3.00 4.92
CA LEU A 37 1.54 2.19 3.76
C LEU A 37 0.49 1.13 4.13
N LYS A 38 0.65 0.44 5.27
CA LYS A 38 -0.31 -0.56 5.74
C LYS A 38 -1.69 0.06 5.98
N LYS A 39 -1.73 1.25 6.58
CA LYS A 39 -2.98 1.98 6.80
C LYS A 39 -3.66 2.34 5.48
N VAL A 40 -2.96 2.99 4.56
CA VAL A 40 -3.52 3.40 3.26
C VAL A 40 -3.94 2.19 2.42
N ALA A 41 -3.17 1.09 2.45
CA ALA A 41 -3.55 -0.15 1.78
C ALA A 41 -4.81 -0.78 2.37
N ALA A 42 -5.00 -0.72 3.70
CA ALA A 42 -6.23 -1.19 4.34
C ALA A 42 -7.45 -0.34 3.96
N GLU A 43 -7.29 0.99 3.89
CA GLU A 43 -8.33 1.92 3.41
C GLU A 43 -8.69 1.64 1.93
N LEU A 44 -7.69 1.39 1.08
CA LEU A 44 -7.88 1.01 -0.32
C LEU A 44 -8.59 -0.35 -0.45
N ALA A 45 -8.22 -1.34 0.36
CA ALA A 45 -8.86 -2.65 0.39
C ALA A 45 -10.34 -2.56 0.80
N ALA A 46 -10.65 -1.74 1.81
CA ALA A 46 -12.03 -1.48 2.22
C ALA A 46 -12.84 -0.84 1.08
N ARG A 47 -12.30 0.20 0.44
CA ARG A 47 -12.96 0.85 -0.71
C ARG A 47 -13.15 -0.10 -1.89
N ARG A 48 -12.16 -0.94 -2.18
CA ARG A 48 -12.21 -1.98 -3.21
C ARG A 48 -13.36 -2.95 -2.94
N LYS A 49 -13.55 -3.35 -1.68
CA LYS A 49 -14.66 -4.20 -1.25
C LYS A 49 -16.02 -3.50 -1.46
N ASP A 50 -16.15 -2.25 -1.06
CA ASP A 50 -17.40 -1.49 -1.24
C ASP A 50 -17.80 -1.36 -2.72
N VAL A 51 -16.83 -1.10 -3.61
CA VAL A 51 -17.06 -1.04 -5.06
C VAL A 51 -17.48 -2.40 -5.61
N ASP A 52 -16.84 -3.49 -5.19
CA ASP A 52 -17.21 -4.85 -5.60
C ASP A 52 -18.64 -5.20 -5.12
N GLU A 53 -19.02 -4.84 -3.90
CA GLU A 53 -20.39 -5.02 -3.40
C GLU A 53 -21.42 -4.27 -4.26
N ARG A 54 -21.12 -3.02 -4.66
CA ARG A 54 -21.98 -2.26 -5.58
C ARG A 54 -22.10 -2.94 -6.95
N ILE A 55 -21.02 -3.53 -7.48
CA ILE A 55 -21.05 -4.32 -8.72
C ILE A 55 -21.92 -5.56 -8.56
N GLN A 56 -21.75 -6.34 -7.48
CA GLN A 56 -22.55 -7.53 -7.22
C GLN A 56 -24.03 -7.19 -7.07
N SER A 57 -24.35 -6.07 -6.41
CA SER A 57 -25.71 -5.56 -6.32
C SER A 57 -26.27 -5.23 -7.70
N GLY A 58 -25.55 -4.43 -8.49
CA GLY A 58 -25.95 -4.07 -9.86
C GLY A 58 -26.16 -5.30 -10.75
N ARG A 59 -25.27 -6.29 -10.66
CA ARG A 59 -25.39 -7.55 -11.40
C ARG A 59 -26.67 -8.30 -11.04
N ARG A 60 -27.05 -8.34 -9.75
CA ARG A 60 -28.29 -8.99 -9.29
C ARG A 60 -29.55 -8.23 -9.70
N THR A 61 -29.52 -6.89 -9.67
CA THR A 61 -30.71 -6.06 -9.90
C THR A 61 -30.97 -5.75 -11.36
N THR A 62 -29.93 -5.49 -12.14
CA THR A 62 -30.06 -5.01 -13.54
C THR A 62 -29.41 -5.94 -14.55
N GLY A 63 -28.75 -7.03 -14.11
CA GLY A 63 -27.96 -7.90 -14.99
C GLY A 63 -26.71 -7.21 -15.56
N GLY A 64 -26.35 -6.03 -15.05
CA GLY A 64 -25.20 -5.25 -15.52
C GLY A 64 -23.86 -5.87 -15.14
N THR A 65 -22.81 -5.46 -15.84
CA THR A 65 -21.42 -5.84 -15.56
C THR A 65 -20.62 -4.61 -15.17
N ALA A 66 -19.48 -4.82 -14.49
CA ALA A 66 -18.56 -3.73 -14.18
C ALA A 66 -18.16 -2.96 -15.46
N THR A 67 -17.96 -1.65 -15.34
CA THR A 67 -17.35 -0.88 -16.43
C THR A 67 -15.87 -1.28 -16.58
N ASN A 68 -15.28 -0.99 -17.74
CA ASN A 68 -13.85 -1.26 -17.96
C ASN A 68 -12.98 -0.48 -16.96
N GLU A 69 -13.27 0.81 -16.76
CA GLU A 69 -12.56 1.67 -15.81
C GLU A 69 -12.58 1.09 -14.39
N VAL A 70 -13.74 0.63 -13.93
CA VAL A 70 -13.90 0.04 -12.61
C VAL A 70 -13.16 -1.31 -12.52
N SER A 71 -13.19 -2.11 -13.59
CA SER A 71 -12.47 -3.38 -13.65
C SER A 71 -10.95 -3.18 -13.58
N GLU A 72 -10.42 -2.20 -14.30
CA GLU A 72 -9.01 -1.82 -14.27
C GLU A 72 -8.61 -1.28 -12.89
N TRP A 73 -9.46 -0.46 -12.29
CA TRP A 73 -9.23 0.06 -10.95
C TRP A 73 -9.20 -1.04 -9.88
N LEU A 74 -10.12 -2.03 -9.94
CA LEU A 74 -10.10 -3.17 -9.03
C LEU A 74 -8.78 -3.95 -9.10
N GLN A 75 -8.27 -4.20 -10.31
CA GLN A 75 -6.96 -4.86 -10.50
C GLN A 75 -5.81 -4.03 -9.95
N GLY A 76 -5.83 -2.71 -10.16
CA GLY A 76 -4.84 -1.79 -9.61
C GLY A 76 -4.85 -1.79 -8.07
N ALA A 77 -6.03 -1.74 -7.46
CA ALA A 77 -6.21 -1.82 -6.02
C ALA A 77 -5.69 -3.15 -5.45
N ASP A 78 -6.10 -4.29 -6.04
CA ASP A 78 -5.65 -5.61 -5.63
C ASP A 78 -4.11 -5.75 -5.70
N ARG A 79 -3.50 -5.19 -6.76
CA ARG A 79 -2.04 -5.18 -6.91
C ARG A 79 -1.35 -4.39 -5.79
N ILE A 80 -1.79 -3.17 -5.51
CA ILE A 80 -1.16 -2.32 -4.47
C ILE A 80 -1.30 -2.97 -3.09
N VAL A 81 -2.49 -3.52 -2.78
CA VAL A 81 -2.73 -4.21 -1.51
C VAL A 81 -1.81 -5.42 -1.37
N ALA A 82 -1.69 -6.25 -2.41
CA ALA A 82 -0.81 -7.42 -2.38
C ALA A 82 0.67 -7.04 -2.25
N GLU A 83 1.13 -6.01 -2.96
CA GLU A 83 2.51 -5.52 -2.86
C GLU A 83 2.79 -4.97 -1.44
N ALA A 84 1.85 -4.24 -0.85
CA ALA A 84 1.97 -3.70 0.52
C ALA A 84 2.03 -4.82 1.58
N GLU A 85 1.18 -5.84 1.46
CA GLU A 85 1.20 -7.02 2.33
C GLU A 85 2.52 -7.80 2.22
N ALA A 86 3.01 -8.01 1.00
CA ALA A 86 4.28 -8.69 0.76
C ALA A 86 5.45 -7.90 1.36
N LEU A 87 5.44 -6.58 1.22
CA LEU A 87 6.47 -5.71 1.79
C LEU A 87 6.47 -5.75 3.33
N HIS A 88 5.29 -5.69 3.96
CA HIS A 88 5.15 -5.78 5.40
C HIS A 88 5.57 -7.16 5.93
N ARG A 89 5.18 -8.25 5.25
CA ARG A 89 5.61 -9.61 5.58
C ARG A 89 7.13 -9.75 5.53
N ARG A 90 7.76 -9.26 4.46
CA ARG A 90 9.22 -9.28 4.30
C ARG A 90 9.93 -8.53 5.43
N TYR A 91 9.37 -7.42 5.91
CA TYR A 91 9.89 -6.67 7.06
C TYR A 91 9.73 -7.45 8.38
N SER A 92 8.55 -8.02 8.61
CA SER A 92 8.23 -8.77 9.84
C SER A 92 9.00 -10.08 9.98
N GLU A 93 9.14 -10.85 8.91
CA GLU A 93 9.93 -12.09 8.91
C GLU A 93 11.41 -11.80 9.19
N ARG A 94 11.94 -10.69 8.67
CA ARG A 94 13.31 -10.26 8.93
C ARG A 94 13.52 -9.87 10.39
N THR A 95 12.65 -9.03 10.94
CA THR A 95 12.76 -8.58 12.34
C THR A 95 12.64 -9.74 13.34
N ARG A 96 11.88 -10.80 13.03
CA ARG A 96 11.83 -12.02 13.86
C ARG A 96 13.10 -12.89 13.78
N CYS A 97 13.76 -12.94 12.63
CA CYS A 97 14.90 -13.82 12.41
C CYS A 97 16.21 -13.30 13.03
N LEU A 98 16.29 -12.01 13.41
CA LEU A 98 17.58 -11.34 13.56
C LEU A 98 17.67 -10.52 14.85
N ARG A 99 18.04 -11.20 15.95
CA ARG A 99 18.58 -10.56 17.16
C ARG A 99 20.03 -10.04 16.93
N GLY A 100 20.25 -9.18 15.93
CA GLY A 100 21.34 -8.18 15.97
C GLY A 100 22.58 -8.32 15.08
N CYS A 101 22.47 -8.36 13.73
CA CYS A 101 23.66 -8.22 12.85
C CYS A 101 23.52 -7.19 11.70
N SER A 102 24.63 -6.51 11.37
CA SER A 102 24.71 -5.25 10.59
C SER A 102 24.45 -5.32 9.07
N VAL A 103 24.24 -6.51 8.49
CA VAL A 103 23.92 -6.66 7.05
C VAL A 103 22.47 -6.19 6.73
N GLU A 104 21.67 -5.96 7.76
CA GLU A 104 20.24 -5.67 7.69
C GLU A 104 19.88 -4.19 7.49
N PHE A 105 20.79 -3.26 7.80
CA PHE A 105 20.53 -1.82 7.74
C PHE A 105 20.16 -1.34 6.32
N TRP A 106 20.99 -1.68 5.33
CA TRP A 106 20.75 -1.34 3.92
C TRP A 106 19.47 -1.94 3.38
N SER A 107 19.12 -3.13 3.86
CA SER A 107 17.93 -3.85 3.44
C SER A 107 16.64 -3.31 4.08
N SER A 108 16.72 -2.77 5.30
CA SER A 108 15.60 -2.11 5.98
C SER A 108 15.37 -0.71 5.42
N TYR A 109 16.45 0.00 5.11
CA TYR A 109 16.40 1.25 4.33
C TYR A 109 15.73 1.06 2.97
N ALA A 110 16.09 0.00 2.22
CA ALA A 110 15.45 -0.31 0.95
C ALA A 110 13.95 -0.58 1.09
N VAL A 111 13.53 -1.28 2.14
CA VAL A 111 12.11 -1.56 2.43
C VAL A 111 11.36 -0.27 2.76
N GLY A 112 11.87 0.56 3.68
CA GLY A 112 11.25 1.84 4.02
C GLY A 112 11.15 2.79 2.83
N LYS A 113 12.17 2.82 1.96
CA LYS A 113 12.15 3.61 0.71
C LYS A 113 11.12 3.10 -0.30
N THR A 114 10.95 1.78 -0.42
CA THR A 114 9.89 1.20 -1.24
C THR A 114 8.53 1.58 -0.67
N ALA A 115 8.33 1.50 0.65
CA ALA A 115 7.08 1.89 1.29
C ALA A 115 6.73 3.37 1.02
N ALA A 116 7.69 4.27 1.22
CA ALA A 116 7.53 5.70 0.94
C ALA A 116 7.12 5.99 -0.52
N LYS A 117 7.59 5.19 -1.48
CA LYS A 117 7.22 5.33 -2.90
C LYS A 117 5.82 4.80 -3.21
N MET A 118 5.36 3.78 -2.50
CA MET A 118 4.05 3.17 -2.74
C MET A 118 2.89 3.96 -2.11
N ILE A 119 3.14 4.72 -1.04
CA ILE A 119 2.13 5.56 -0.39
C ILE A 119 1.40 6.49 -1.38
N PRO A 120 2.07 7.30 -2.23
CA PRO A 120 1.37 8.18 -3.18
C PRO A 120 0.55 7.40 -4.21
N ASP A 121 1.03 6.24 -4.67
CA ASP A 121 0.29 5.39 -5.60
C ASP A 121 -0.98 4.86 -4.93
N ALA A 122 -0.87 4.37 -3.69
CA ALA A 122 -2.02 3.88 -2.93
C ALA A 122 -3.06 4.98 -2.65
N ARG A 123 -2.60 6.20 -2.33
CA ARG A 123 -3.48 7.38 -2.16
C ARG A 123 -4.16 7.75 -3.47
N ARG A 124 -3.43 7.77 -4.58
CA ARG A 124 -3.98 8.05 -5.91
C ARG A 124 -5.04 7.03 -6.32
N GLU A 125 -4.81 5.75 -6.07
CA GLU A 125 -5.79 4.70 -6.32
C GLU A 125 -7.02 4.85 -5.42
N PHE A 126 -6.81 5.18 -4.14
CA PHE A 126 -7.91 5.46 -3.22
C PHE A 126 -8.79 6.60 -3.75
N ASP A 127 -8.19 7.74 -4.12
CA ASP A 127 -8.91 8.90 -4.65
C ASP A 127 -9.64 8.59 -5.96
N ARG A 128 -9.03 7.79 -6.86
CA ARG A 128 -9.69 7.34 -8.10
C ARG A 128 -10.88 6.41 -7.84
N GLY A 129 -10.94 5.74 -6.70
CA GLY A 129 -11.98 4.77 -6.34
C GLY A 129 -13.38 5.33 -6.09
N VAL A 130 -13.66 6.57 -6.50
CA VAL A 130 -14.96 7.23 -6.35
C VAL A 130 -15.67 7.20 -7.70
N PHE A 131 -16.51 6.19 -7.88
CA PHE A 131 -17.29 6.00 -9.10
C PHE A 131 -18.76 6.34 -8.87
N GLU A 132 -19.34 7.21 -9.70
CA GLU A 132 -20.78 7.44 -9.74
C GLU A 132 -21.51 6.20 -10.30
N GLN A 133 -21.03 5.69 -11.44
CA GLN A 133 -21.55 4.49 -12.09
C GLN A 133 -20.52 3.36 -12.08
N VAL A 134 -20.88 2.24 -11.44
CA VAL A 134 -19.99 1.06 -11.36
C VAL A 134 -20.37 -0.08 -12.30
N VAL A 135 -21.60 -0.06 -12.82
CA VAL A 135 -22.13 -1.10 -13.72
C VAL A 135 -22.74 -0.49 -14.97
N ILE A 136 -22.57 -1.18 -16.09
CA ILE A 136 -23.25 -0.91 -17.36
C ILE A 136 -24.21 -2.06 -17.67
N VAL A 137 -25.43 -1.71 -18.05
CA VAL A 137 -26.42 -2.69 -18.52
C VAL A 137 -26.16 -2.92 -20.00
N LEU A 138 -25.76 -4.13 -20.37
CA LEU A 138 -25.77 -4.53 -21.76
C LEU A 138 -27.24 -4.67 -22.16
N ALA A 139 -27.79 -3.64 -22.81
CA ALA A 139 -29.09 -3.78 -23.46
C ALA A 139 -28.99 -4.99 -24.38
N ALA A 140 -29.79 -6.02 -24.11
CA ALA A 140 -29.99 -7.10 -25.05
C ALA A 140 -30.28 -6.43 -26.39
N ARG A 141 -29.47 -6.74 -27.41
CA ARG A 141 -29.73 -6.34 -28.79
C ARG A 141 -31.23 -6.51 -29.00
N HIS A 142 -31.93 -5.41 -29.26
CA HIS A 142 -33.32 -5.43 -29.66
C HIS A 142 -33.43 -6.48 -30.77
N SER A 143 -33.92 -7.67 -30.43
CA SER A 143 -34.47 -8.57 -31.40
C SER A 143 -35.63 -7.78 -31.98
N ASN A 144 -35.43 -7.20 -33.16
CA ASN A 144 -36.51 -6.69 -33.97
C ASN A 144 -37.45 -7.86 -34.24
N LEU A 145 -38.39 -8.09 -33.32
CA LEU A 145 -39.67 -8.74 -33.59
C LEU A 145 -40.48 -7.74 -34.42
N SER A 146 -40.06 -7.54 -35.65
CA SER A 146 -40.89 -7.00 -36.71
C SER A 146 -40.81 -7.97 -37.86
N THR A 147 -41.98 -8.41 -38.32
CA THR A 147 -42.21 -9.36 -39.41
C THR A 147 -42.24 -10.84 -39.05
N MET A 148 -42.94 -11.21 -37.97
CA MET A 148 -43.66 -12.48 -38.00
C MET A 148 -44.94 -12.40 -37.18
N MET A 149 -45.90 -11.56 -37.60
CA MET A 149 -47.34 -11.81 -37.48
C MET A 149 -48.16 -10.65 -38.06
N ARG A 150 -48.89 -10.99 -39.13
CA ARG A 150 -49.98 -10.30 -39.84
C ARG A 150 -49.61 -9.24 -40.87
#